data_AF-A0A4V0WVQ6-F1
#
_entry.id   AF-A0A4V0WVQ6-F1
#
_cell.length_a   1.000
_cell.length_b   1.000
_cell.length_c   1.000
_cell.angle_alpha   90.00
_cell.angle_beta   90.00
_cell.angle_gamma   90.00
#
_symmetry.space_group_name_H-M   'P 1'
#
loop_
_entity.id
_entity.type
_entity.pdbx_description
1 polymer ?
#
loop_
_entity_poly.entity_id
_entity_poly.type
_entity_poly.pdbx_seq_one_letter_code
_entity_poly.pdbx_strand_id
1 'polypeptide(L)'
;MVDTWSDRIPSRRSEWVDLLRGLAVVVMIEVHATNVWYEGVVPPWLNFINGLVAPSFLMCAGFGMTLSTFQIDGSLRSFKEVLPRYGFILLCAYLLHAPGLALAQWTVLSTPQLFRELFKIDVLQCVVFSLLILQGLARCMRHRGAFGFTALALGAAIAWFSPYLWITGFGEWLSLPLRGLFNGIPDRGVTALFPLFPWFAFVAFGSALGALYASRRTDVHEDQARWSESTFIYTLIGTGLAIWLWGQWQKDTWLWSGAWVADPTGIERLNGWTRDELYALYNQTLPSVMERLGWVFMIGGTLGFLKSRWSHWKFFSLLDIVSRESLLVYILHLQIIFGILLYPFVSNMTGWGWYSQDVLGTLIFIVVIIAINLVAAVQWQKIRKQPLVMHRLQLQGLSILLVWFLVGHWWTYIYYLKSPELATEPYPFLNAARIRKGLPPTSDGMALNEEEFRREMKRRGKTYSEATLKKKLEIIQRRQP
;
A
#
# COMPACT_ATOMS: atom_id res chain seq x y z
N MET A 1 -37.91 -13.30 -16.04
CA MET A 1 -36.54 -13.01 -15.57
C MET A 1 -35.60 -13.77 -16.48
N VAL A 2 -34.81 -13.08 -17.30
CA VAL A 2 -33.78 -13.74 -18.10
C VAL A 2 -32.74 -14.28 -17.12
N ASP A 3 -32.42 -15.57 -17.16
CA ASP A 3 -31.39 -16.17 -16.32
C ASP A 3 -30.01 -15.71 -16.80
N THR A 4 -29.56 -14.56 -16.30
CA THR A 4 -28.26 -13.96 -16.63
C THR A 4 -27.09 -14.73 -16.01
N TRP A 5 -27.32 -15.80 -15.25
CA TRP A 5 -26.26 -16.57 -14.60
C TRP A 5 -25.75 -17.70 -15.49
N SER A 6 -26.65 -18.31 -16.26
CA SER A 6 -26.33 -19.35 -17.25
C SER A 6 -26.19 -18.80 -18.68
N ASP A 7 -26.48 -17.50 -18.87
CA ASP A 7 -26.34 -16.87 -20.18
C ASP A 7 -24.89 -16.89 -20.69
N ARG A 8 -24.78 -16.92 -22.02
CA ARG A 8 -23.50 -16.85 -22.73
C ARG A 8 -23.35 -15.51 -23.44
N ILE A 9 -23.95 -14.46 -22.90
CA ILE A 9 -23.79 -13.12 -23.45
C ILE A 9 -22.33 -12.68 -23.19
N PRO A 10 -21.61 -12.17 -24.22
CA PRO A 10 -20.27 -11.64 -24.04
C PRO A 10 -20.22 -10.54 -22.96
N SER A 11 -19.34 -10.72 -21.99
CA SER A 11 -19.17 -9.78 -20.90
C SER A 11 -18.48 -8.49 -21.36
N ARG A 12 -19.10 -7.35 -21.05
CA ARG A 12 -18.46 -6.02 -21.23
C ARG A 12 -17.69 -5.56 -20.00
N ARG A 13 -18.03 -6.09 -18.83
CA ARG A 13 -17.45 -5.72 -17.53
C ARG A 13 -17.46 -6.93 -16.61
N SER A 14 -16.37 -7.12 -15.88
CA SER A 14 -16.25 -8.18 -14.89
C SER A 14 -16.66 -7.67 -13.50
N GLU A 15 -17.88 -7.98 -13.07
CA GLU A 15 -18.42 -7.48 -11.81
C GLU A 15 -17.67 -8.03 -10.59
N TRP A 16 -17.31 -9.31 -10.60
CA TRP A 16 -16.65 -9.97 -9.47
C TRP A 16 -15.29 -9.35 -9.13
N VAL A 17 -14.52 -8.91 -10.15
CA VAL A 17 -13.24 -8.20 -9.96
C VAL A 17 -13.44 -6.83 -9.31
N ASP A 18 -14.48 -6.13 -9.74
CA ASP A 18 -14.80 -4.83 -9.17
C ASP A 18 -15.29 -4.97 -7.72
N LEU A 19 -16.09 -5.99 -7.40
CA LEU A 19 -16.50 -6.29 -6.03
C LEU A 19 -15.31 -6.67 -5.14
N LEU A 20 -14.40 -7.52 -5.63
CA LEU A 20 -13.18 -7.91 -4.91
C LEU A 20 -12.30 -6.69 -4.63
N ARG A 21 -12.09 -5.83 -5.62
CA ARG A 21 -11.34 -4.57 -5.43
C ARG A 21 -12.04 -3.67 -4.40
N GLY A 22 -13.37 -3.52 -4.48
CA GLY A 22 -14.16 -2.73 -3.54
C GLY A 22 -14.02 -3.24 -2.11
N LEU A 23 -14.10 -4.56 -1.90
CA LEU A 23 -13.91 -5.19 -0.59
C LEU A 23 -12.49 -4.97 -0.07
N ALA A 24 -11.47 -5.16 -0.92
CA ALA A 24 -10.08 -4.95 -0.56
C ALA A 24 -9.81 -3.51 -0.09
N VAL A 25 -10.46 -2.50 -0.70
CA VAL A 25 -10.37 -1.10 -0.23
C VAL A 25 -10.95 -0.93 1.18
N VAL A 26 -12.08 -1.58 1.48
CA VAL A 26 -12.70 -1.47 2.82
C VAL A 26 -11.81 -2.12 3.87
N VAL A 27 -11.30 -3.32 3.60
CA VAL A 27 -10.38 -4.03 4.51
C VAL A 27 -9.04 -3.28 4.63
N MET A 28 -8.59 -2.59 3.59
CA MET A 28 -7.41 -1.71 3.66
C MET A 28 -7.55 -0.60 4.70
N ILE A 29 -8.73 0.03 4.78
CA ILE A 29 -9.01 1.05 5.81
C ILE A 29 -8.98 0.41 7.19
N GLU A 30 -9.57 -0.77 7.33
CA GLU A 30 -9.58 -1.53 8.58
C GLU A 30 -8.16 -1.83 9.06
N VAL A 31 -7.30 -2.45 8.24
CA VAL A 31 -5.93 -2.79 8.66
C VAL A 31 -5.13 -1.56 9.07
N HIS A 32 -5.26 -0.43 8.36
CA HIS A 32 -4.53 0.78 8.72
C HIS A 32 -5.03 1.39 10.03
N ALA A 33 -6.34 1.39 10.27
CA ALA A 33 -6.89 1.86 11.53
C ALA A 33 -6.50 0.93 12.70
N THR A 34 -6.59 -0.39 12.51
CA THR A 34 -6.18 -1.39 13.49
C THR A 34 -4.70 -1.26 13.83
N ASN A 35 -3.81 -1.19 12.84
CA ASN A 35 -2.37 -1.06 13.06
C ASN A 35 -1.97 0.27 13.74
N VAL A 36 -2.79 1.31 13.62
CA VAL A 36 -2.50 2.61 14.23
C VAL A 36 -3.04 2.69 15.66
N TRP A 37 -4.30 2.29 15.90
CA TRP A 37 -4.99 2.62 17.14
C TRP A 37 -5.18 1.46 18.10
N TYR A 38 -5.23 0.21 17.63
CA TYR A 38 -5.52 -0.93 18.50
C TYR A 38 -4.35 -1.21 19.44
N GLU A 39 -4.57 -1.10 20.74
CA GLU A 39 -3.51 -1.29 21.75
C GLU A 39 -3.08 -2.76 21.94
N GLY A 40 -3.93 -3.70 21.53
CA GLY A 40 -3.69 -5.13 21.73
C GLY A 40 -2.88 -5.79 20.62
N VAL A 41 -2.58 -7.07 20.81
CA VAL A 41 -1.96 -7.90 19.76
C VAL A 41 -3.02 -8.25 18.73
N VAL A 42 -2.80 -7.87 17.47
CA VAL A 42 -3.69 -8.22 16.36
C VAL A 42 -3.77 -9.75 16.24
N PRO A 43 -4.97 -10.35 16.29
CA PRO A 43 -5.11 -11.80 16.16
C PRO A 43 -4.51 -12.32 14.84
N PRO A 44 -3.83 -13.49 14.82
CA PRO A 44 -3.19 -14.01 13.62
C PRO A 44 -4.13 -14.18 12.42
N TRP A 45 -5.39 -14.58 12.67
CA TRP A 45 -6.40 -14.72 11.62
C TRP A 45 -6.77 -13.37 10.97
N LEU A 46 -6.83 -12.29 11.76
CA LEU A 46 -7.12 -10.95 11.26
C LEU A 46 -5.90 -10.42 10.50
N ASN A 47 -4.70 -10.62 11.03
CA ASN A 47 -3.46 -10.27 10.34
C ASN A 47 -3.33 -11.00 8.98
N PHE A 48 -3.78 -12.26 8.90
CA PHE A 48 -3.83 -12.99 7.64
C PHE A 48 -4.82 -12.37 6.64
N ILE A 49 -6.05 -12.05 7.06
CA ILE A 49 -7.05 -11.35 6.23
C ILE A 49 -6.49 -10.02 5.73
N ASN A 50 -5.84 -9.26 6.62
CA ASN A 50 -5.20 -7.99 6.30
C ASN A 50 -4.09 -8.17 5.26
N GLY A 51 -3.38 -9.29 5.32
CA GLY A 51 -2.41 -9.72 4.32
C GLY A 51 -2.99 -10.06 2.94
N LEU A 52 -4.31 -10.23 2.78
CA LEU A 52 -4.97 -10.50 1.49
C LEU A 52 -5.32 -9.23 0.70
N VAL A 53 -5.25 -8.05 1.33
CA VAL A 53 -5.58 -6.75 0.71
C VAL A 53 -4.67 -6.47 -0.49
N ALA A 54 -3.35 -6.52 -0.29
CA ALA A 54 -2.39 -6.26 -1.37
C ALA A 54 -2.46 -7.29 -2.52
N PRO A 55 -2.48 -8.62 -2.26
CA PRO A 55 -2.72 -9.62 -3.31
C PRO A 55 -3.96 -9.35 -4.14
N SER A 56 -5.06 -8.95 -3.50
CA SER A 56 -6.32 -8.63 -4.19
C SER A 56 -6.17 -7.45 -5.14
N PHE A 57 -5.56 -6.34 -4.70
CA PHE A 57 -5.31 -5.18 -5.57
C PHE A 57 -4.36 -5.50 -6.72
N LEU A 58 -3.27 -6.21 -6.45
CA LEU A 58 -2.26 -6.57 -7.44
C LEU A 58 -2.85 -7.48 -8.53
N MET A 59 -3.62 -8.50 -8.12
CA MET A 59 -4.32 -9.37 -9.05
C MET A 59 -5.37 -8.61 -9.88
N CYS A 60 -6.21 -7.79 -9.24
CA CYS A 60 -7.19 -6.95 -9.94
C CYS A 60 -6.53 -5.96 -10.92
N ALA A 61 -5.33 -5.46 -10.62
CA ALA A 61 -4.58 -4.56 -11.48
C ALA A 61 -4.08 -5.28 -12.74
N GLY A 62 -3.47 -6.46 -12.61
CA GLY A 62 -3.04 -7.27 -13.75
C GLY A 62 -4.19 -7.73 -14.63
N PHE A 63 -5.29 -8.17 -14.00
CA PHE A 63 -6.52 -8.55 -14.71
C PHE A 63 -7.07 -7.39 -15.54
N GLY A 64 -7.27 -6.24 -14.91
CA GLY A 64 -7.79 -5.04 -15.59
C GLY A 64 -6.85 -4.53 -16.67
N MET A 65 -5.53 -4.62 -16.46
CA MET A 65 -4.55 -4.23 -17.47
C MET A 65 -4.70 -5.06 -18.73
N THR A 66 -4.83 -6.39 -18.61
CA THR A 66 -4.93 -7.29 -19.76
C THR A 66 -6.16 -6.96 -20.61
N LEU A 67 -7.32 -6.79 -19.98
CA LEU A 67 -8.56 -6.41 -20.66
C LEU A 67 -8.50 -5.01 -21.31
N SER A 68 -7.73 -4.09 -20.72
CA SER A 68 -7.56 -2.74 -21.29
C SER A 68 -6.53 -2.66 -22.41
N THR A 69 -5.64 -3.65 -22.51
CA THR A 69 -4.49 -3.66 -23.42
C THR A 69 -4.80 -4.39 -24.70
N PHE A 70 -5.40 -5.57 -24.59
CA PHE A 70 -5.83 -6.35 -25.75
C PHE A 70 -7.27 -5.98 -26.08
N GLN A 71 -7.45 -5.35 -27.23
CA GLN A 71 -8.77 -5.03 -27.75
C GLN A 71 -9.49 -6.29 -28.25
N ILE A 72 -10.79 -6.18 -28.51
CA ILE A 72 -11.63 -7.30 -28.96
C ILE A 72 -11.15 -7.83 -30.32
N ASP A 73 -10.65 -6.94 -31.19
CA ASP A 73 -10.06 -7.27 -32.49
C ASP A 73 -8.65 -7.90 -32.39
N GLY A 74 -8.14 -8.10 -31.17
CA GLY A 74 -6.80 -8.63 -30.90
C GLY A 74 -5.68 -7.60 -31.05
N SER A 75 -5.98 -6.36 -31.45
CA SER A 75 -4.99 -5.29 -31.53
C SER A 75 -4.58 -4.80 -30.13
N LEU A 76 -3.41 -4.18 -30.06
CA LEU A 76 -2.87 -3.61 -28.83
C LEU A 76 -3.23 -2.13 -28.72
N ARG A 77 -3.73 -1.74 -27.55
CA ARG A 77 -3.91 -0.33 -27.23
C ARG A 77 -2.58 0.42 -27.22
N SER A 78 -2.60 1.66 -27.72
CA SER A 78 -1.42 2.52 -27.77
C SER A 78 -0.84 2.74 -26.36
N PHE A 79 0.49 2.63 -26.24
CA PHE A 79 1.17 2.86 -24.96
C PHE A 79 0.98 4.29 -24.44
N LYS A 80 0.91 5.26 -25.37
CA LYS A 80 0.75 6.69 -25.06
C LYS A 80 -0.59 6.99 -24.36
N GLU A 81 -1.61 6.17 -24.57
CA GLU A 81 -2.91 6.34 -23.90
C GLU A 81 -2.92 5.83 -22.47
N VAL A 82 -2.04 4.88 -22.15
CA VAL A 82 -1.97 4.23 -20.84
C VAL A 82 -0.91 4.89 -19.94
N LEU A 83 0.18 5.38 -20.54
CA LEU A 83 1.31 5.96 -19.82
C LEU A 83 0.94 7.12 -18.88
N PRO A 84 0.07 8.08 -19.24
CA PRO A 84 -0.30 9.18 -18.33
C PRO A 84 -0.96 8.68 -17.05
N ARG A 85 -1.78 7.62 -17.13
CA ARG A 85 -2.41 7.01 -15.95
C ARG A 85 -1.37 6.39 -15.03
N TYR A 86 -0.39 5.68 -15.57
CA TYR A 86 0.67 5.07 -14.78
C TYR A 86 1.60 6.11 -14.16
N GLY A 87 1.96 7.14 -14.94
CA GLY A 87 2.73 8.28 -14.46
C GLY A 87 2.02 9.01 -13.32
N PHE A 88 0.69 9.20 -13.42
CA PHE A 88 -0.11 9.78 -12.35
C PHE A 88 -0.11 8.92 -11.07
N ILE A 89 -0.31 7.60 -11.19
CA ILE A 89 -0.28 6.70 -10.03
C ILE A 89 1.11 6.70 -9.39
N LEU A 90 2.17 6.67 -10.19
CA LEU A 90 3.56 6.69 -9.72
C LEU A 90 3.91 8.01 -9.04
N LEU A 91 3.45 9.13 -9.59
CA LEU A 91 3.57 10.45 -8.98
C LEU A 91 2.89 10.47 -7.61
N CYS A 92 1.65 10.01 -7.51
CA CYS A 92 0.95 9.90 -6.22
C CYS A 92 1.70 8.99 -5.24
N ALA A 93 2.25 7.87 -5.72
CA ALA A 93 3.00 6.92 -4.90
C ALA A 93 4.21 7.57 -4.22
N TYR A 94 5.01 8.32 -4.98
CA TYR A 94 6.17 9.03 -4.42
C TYR A 94 5.76 10.25 -3.59
N LEU A 95 4.72 10.98 -3.99
CA LEU A 95 4.23 12.13 -3.20
C LEU A 95 3.70 11.73 -1.83
N LEU A 96 3.18 10.50 -1.65
CA LEU A 96 2.77 9.99 -0.33
C LEU A 96 3.95 9.80 0.63
N HIS A 97 5.17 9.64 0.11
CA HIS A 97 6.40 9.54 0.90
C HIS A 97 7.26 10.81 0.82
N ALA A 98 6.71 11.91 0.30
CA ALA A 98 7.42 13.18 0.27
C ALA A 98 7.77 13.64 1.69
N PRO A 99 8.91 14.36 1.88
CA PRO A 99 9.26 15.00 3.15
C PRO A 99 8.13 15.86 3.74
N GLY A 100 7.28 16.38 2.87
CA GLY A 100 5.99 16.97 3.21
C GLY A 100 5.39 17.74 2.03
N LEU A 101 4.30 18.46 2.30
CA LEU A 101 3.56 19.22 1.30
C LEU A 101 4.05 20.66 1.14
N ALA A 102 5.09 21.09 1.87
CA ALA A 102 5.61 22.44 1.84
C ALA A 102 7.07 22.53 1.37
N LEU A 103 7.40 23.52 0.55
CA LEU A 103 8.73 23.77 0.00
C LEU A 103 9.81 23.92 1.10
N ALA A 104 9.44 24.49 2.25
CA ALA A 104 10.34 24.56 3.41
C ALA A 104 10.81 23.16 3.86
N GLN A 105 9.94 22.14 3.80
CA GLN A 105 10.26 20.73 4.15
C GLN A 105 11.11 20.03 3.10
N TRP A 106 11.13 20.54 1.86
CA TRP A 106 11.99 20.06 0.78
C TRP A 106 13.37 20.72 0.77
N THR A 107 13.57 21.80 1.53
CA THR A 107 14.78 22.63 1.44
C THR A 107 15.50 22.76 2.79
N VAL A 108 14.87 23.42 3.76
CA VAL A 108 15.51 23.81 5.03
C VAL A 108 15.08 22.91 6.20
N LEU A 109 13.86 22.39 6.17
CA LEU A 109 13.28 21.48 7.17
C LEU A 109 13.34 20.00 6.72
N SER A 110 14.35 19.64 5.93
CA SER A 110 14.58 18.28 5.46
C SER A 110 15.72 17.61 6.22
N THR A 111 15.62 16.30 6.46
CA THR A 111 16.72 15.46 6.93
C THR A 111 17.10 14.45 5.84
N PRO A 112 18.33 13.90 5.84
CA PRO A 112 18.70 12.84 4.90
C PRO A 112 17.74 11.64 4.96
N GLN A 113 17.18 11.33 6.14
CA GLN A 113 16.20 10.26 6.28
C GLN A 113 14.90 10.55 5.52
N LEU A 114 14.35 11.77 5.61
CA LEU A 114 13.12 12.14 4.89
C LEU A 114 13.27 11.98 3.36
N PHE A 115 14.45 12.27 2.81
CA PHE A 115 14.73 12.03 1.39
C PHE A 115 14.90 10.55 1.05
N ARG A 116 15.40 9.74 1.98
CA ARG A 116 15.45 8.27 1.77
C ARG A 116 14.06 7.67 1.78
N GLU A 117 13.17 8.13 2.67
CA GLU A 117 11.76 7.71 2.69
C GLU A 117 11.04 7.98 1.36
N LEU A 118 11.39 9.06 0.64
CA LEU A 118 10.86 9.32 -0.70
C LEU A 118 11.08 8.13 -1.65
N PHE A 119 12.16 7.37 -1.48
CA PHE A 119 12.46 6.21 -2.32
C PHE A 119 11.92 4.89 -1.77
N LYS A 120 11.12 4.93 -0.71
CA LYS A 120 10.43 3.75 -0.19
C LYS A 120 9.50 3.18 -1.27
N ILE A 121 9.54 1.85 -1.39
CA ILE A 121 8.71 1.10 -2.34
C ILE A 121 7.53 0.48 -1.57
N ASP A 122 6.34 0.99 -1.89
CA ASP A 122 5.06 0.51 -1.39
C ASP A 122 4.20 -0.05 -2.54
N VAL A 123 2.95 -0.42 -2.23
CA VAL A 123 2.07 -1.17 -3.14
C VAL A 123 1.79 -0.42 -4.45
N LEU A 124 1.72 0.91 -4.45
CA LEU A 124 1.45 1.70 -5.65
C LEU A 124 2.62 1.66 -6.64
N GLN A 125 3.86 1.78 -6.14
CA GLN A 125 5.08 1.63 -6.94
C GLN A 125 5.14 0.22 -7.51
N CYS A 126 4.92 -0.79 -6.65
CA CYS A 126 4.88 -2.20 -7.05
C CYS A 126 3.90 -2.46 -8.19
N VAL A 127 2.66 -1.94 -8.07
CA VAL A 127 1.64 -2.03 -9.12
C VAL A 127 2.16 -1.39 -10.42
N VAL A 128 2.63 -0.15 -10.39
CA VAL A 128 3.03 0.55 -11.62
C VAL A 128 4.20 -0.14 -12.31
N PHE A 129 5.25 -0.51 -11.58
CA PHE A 129 6.40 -1.21 -12.17
C PHE A 129 6.01 -2.58 -12.74
N SER A 130 5.16 -3.34 -12.03
CA SER A 130 4.65 -4.62 -12.53
C SER A 130 3.83 -4.43 -13.81
N LEU A 131 2.96 -3.41 -13.86
CA LEU A 131 2.17 -3.09 -15.03
C LEU A 131 3.02 -2.63 -16.22
N LEU A 132 4.08 -1.86 -15.99
CA LEU A 132 5.02 -1.44 -17.03
C LEU A 132 5.76 -2.64 -17.64
N ILE A 133 6.27 -3.54 -16.79
CA ILE A 133 6.95 -4.78 -17.22
C ILE A 133 5.99 -5.64 -18.06
N LEU A 134 4.77 -5.88 -17.55
CA LEU A 134 3.80 -6.71 -18.25
C LEU A 134 3.25 -6.04 -19.52
N GLN A 135 3.19 -4.71 -19.57
CA GLN A 135 2.88 -3.97 -20.81
C GLN A 135 4.00 -4.07 -21.85
N GLY A 136 5.26 -4.11 -21.42
CA GLY A 136 6.39 -4.47 -22.28
C GLY A 136 6.22 -5.89 -22.82
N LEU A 137 5.94 -6.85 -21.93
CA LEU A 137 5.72 -8.25 -22.30
C LEU A 137 4.56 -8.42 -23.30
N ALA A 138 3.42 -7.76 -23.08
CA ALA A 138 2.28 -7.81 -23.99
C ALA A 138 2.65 -7.34 -25.41
N ARG A 139 3.50 -6.30 -25.52
CA ARG A 139 3.98 -5.76 -26.79
C ARG A 139 5.03 -6.64 -27.47
N CYS A 140 5.85 -7.35 -26.70
CA CYS A 140 6.78 -8.33 -27.23
C CYS A 140 6.03 -9.55 -27.78
N MET A 141 5.05 -10.08 -27.04
CA MET A 141 4.31 -11.28 -27.42
C MET A 141 3.29 -11.02 -28.53
N ARG A 142 2.66 -9.83 -28.55
CA ARG A 142 1.59 -9.39 -29.47
C ARG A 142 0.32 -10.25 -29.53
N HIS A 143 0.36 -11.47 -29.01
CA HIS A 143 -0.74 -12.42 -28.96
C HIS A 143 -1.19 -12.63 -27.52
N ARG A 144 -2.49 -12.43 -27.25
CA ARG A 144 -3.07 -12.47 -25.90
C ARG A 144 -2.88 -13.82 -25.20
N GLY A 145 -3.05 -14.92 -25.94
CA GLY A 145 -2.88 -16.27 -25.37
C GLY A 145 -1.43 -16.55 -24.97
N ALA A 146 -0.47 -16.14 -25.81
CA ALA A 146 0.95 -16.29 -25.53
C ALA A 146 1.35 -15.40 -24.34
N PHE A 147 0.89 -14.15 -24.32
CA PHE A 147 1.05 -13.25 -23.18
C PHE A 147 0.51 -13.85 -21.88
N GLY A 148 -0.72 -14.40 -21.89
CA GLY A 148 -1.32 -15.01 -20.70
C GLY A 148 -0.52 -16.19 -20.16
N PHE A 149 -0.04 -17.07 -21.04
CA PHE A 149 0.82 -18.19 -20.65
C PHE A 149 2.17 -17.72 -20.10
N THR A 150 2.83 -16.76 -20.77
CA THR A 150 4.10 -16.22 -20.31
C THR A 150 3.96 -15.47 -18.99
N ALA A 151 2.85 -14.74 -18.78
CA ALA A 151 2.56 -14.08 -17.51
C ALA A 151 2.35 -15.11 -16.38
N LEU A 152 1.65 -16.22 -16.65
CA LEU A 152 1.49 -17.32 -15.70
C LEU A 152 2.85 -17.94 -15.31
N ALA A 153 3.67 -18.27 -16.30
CA ALA A 153 5.00 -18.83 -16.09
C ALA A 153 5.91 -17.86 -15.32
N LEU A 154 5.89 -16.57 -15.67
CA LEU A 154 6.66 -15.54 -14.99
C LEU A 154 6.19 -15.34 -13.53
N GLY A 155 4.89 -15.39 -13.27
CA GLY A 155 4.34 -15.32 -11.92
C GLY A 155 4.79 -16.49 -11.05
N ALA A 156 4.74 -17.71 -11.59
CA ALA A 156 5.24 -18.91 -10.90
C ALA A 156 6.76 -18.84 -10.66
N ALA A 157 7.55 -18.42 -11.66
CA ALA A 157 8.98 -18.25 -11.54
C ALA A 157 9.36 -17.22 -10.47
N ILE A 158 8.71 -16.04 -10.47
CA ILE A 158 8.98 -15.00 -9.47
C ILE A 158 8.65 -15.47 -8.07
N ALA A 159 7.48 -16.09 -7.87
CA ALA A 159 7.11 -16.63 -6.56
C ALA A 159 8.06 -17.76 -6.10
N TRP A 160 8.61 -18.54 -7.03
CA TRP A 160 9.64 -19.55 -6.74
C TRP A 160 10.98 -18.93 -6.34
N PHE A 161 11.45 -17.91 -7.07
CA PHE A 161 12.76 -17.29 -6.84
C PHE A 161 12.80 -16.29 -5.70
N SER A 162 11.64 -15.76 -5.30
CA SER A 162 11.53 -14.73 -4.27
C SER A 162 12.27 -15.00 -2.96
N PRO A 163 12.18 -16.18 -2.30
CA PRO A 163 12.86 -16.40 -1.02
C PRO A 163 14.38 -16.22 -1.11
N TYR A 164 15.00 -16.51 -2.26
CA TYR A 164 16.45 -16.35 -2.47
C TYR A 164 16.89 -14.88 -2.56
N LEU A 165 15.98 -13.95 -2.88
CA LEU A 165 16.28 -12.52 -2.97
C LEU A 165 16.15 -11.81 -1.62
N TRP A 166 15.56 -12.49 -0.63
CA TRP A 166 15.40 -12.03 0.74
C TRP A 166 16.54 -12.52 1.66
N ILE A 167 17.64 -12.99 1.08
CA ILE A 167 18.88 -13.28 1.81
C ILE A 167 19.58 -11.97 2.18
N THR A 168 20.02 -11.86 3.42
CA THR A 168 20.80 -10.70 3.91
C THR A 168 22.04 -10.49 3.05
N GLY A 169 22.30 -9.24 2.64
CA GLY A 169 23.41 -8.88 1.75
C GLY A 169 23.06 -8.84 0.26
N PHE A 170 21.92 -9.39 -0.16
CA PHE A 170 21.50 -9.30 -1.55
C PHE A 170 21.19 -7.85 -1.96
N GLY A 171 21.82 -7.40 -3.06
CA GLY A 171 21.55 -6.10 -3.66
C GLY A 171 22.20 -4.91 -2.95
N GLU A 172 23.19 -5.12 -2.08
CA GLU A 172 23.92 -4.02 -1.42
C GLU A 172 24.67 -3.09 -2.39
N TRP A 173 25.06 -3.63 -3.55
CA TRP A 173 25.67 -2.87 -4.65
C TRP A 173 24.67 -2.01 -5.44
N LEU A 174 23.36 -2.19 -5.24
CA LEU A 174 22.33 -1.41 -5.93
C LEU A 174 22.08 -0.09 -5.20
N SER A 175 21.65 0.91 -5.97
CA SER A 175 21.13 2.16 -5.40
C SER A 175 19.85 1.89 -4.62
N LEU A 176 19.59 2.68 -3.58
CA LEU A 176 18.44 2.52 -2.67
C LEU A 176 17.09 2.29 -3.40
N PRO A 177 16.72 3.07 -4.44
CA PRO A 177 15.42 2.89 -5.10
C PRO A 177 15.34 1.57 -5.85
N LEU A 178 16.45 1.13 -6.45
CA LEU A 178 16.49 -0.13 -7.21
C LEU A 178 16.48 -1.32 -6.27
N ARG A 179 17.24 -1.27 -5.16
CA ARG A 179 17.26 -2.34 -4.16
C ARG A 179 15.87 -2.60 -3.58
N GLY A 180 15.13 -1.54 -3.24
CA GLY A 180 13.76 -1.64 -2.73
C GLY A 180 12.75 -2.27 -3.69
N LEU A 181 13.06 -2.37 -4.99
CA LEU A 181 12.25 -3.12 -5.95
C LEU A 181 12.51 -4.63 -5.88
N PHE A 182 13.65 -5.09 -5.39
CA PHE A 182 13.97 -6.52 -5.34
C PHE A 182 13.54 -7.17 -4.03
N ASN A 183 13.82 -6.54 -2.89
CA ASN A 183 13.46 -7.09 -1.57
C ASN A 183 13.09 -5.99 -0.58
N GLY A 184 12.53 -6.41 0.56
CA GLY A 184 12.13 -5.54 1.66
C GLY A 184 13.07 -5.60 2.87
N ILE A 185 14.33 -6.00 2.68
CA ILE A 185 15.31 -5.98 3.78
C ILE A 185 15.59 -4.51 4.12
N PRO A 186 15.58 -4.11 5.42
CA PRO A 186 15.89 -2.74 5.81
C PRO A 186 17.26 -2.29 5.28
N ASP A 187 17.29 -1.16 4.58
CA ASP A 187 18.51 -0.55 4.04
C ASP A 187 18.51 0.95 4.31
N ARG A 188 19.61 1.46 4.89
CA ARG A 188 19.81 2.90 5.19
C ARG A 188 18.62 3.55 5.91
N GLY A 189 17.94 2.80 6.77
CA GLY A 189 16.78 3.24 7.54
C GLY A 189 15.45 3.21 6.79
N VAL A 190 15.37 2.61 5.60
CA VAL A 190 14.13 2.46 4.83
C VAL A 190 13.84 0.97 4.61
N THR A 191 12.56 0.61 4.62
CA THR A 191 12.10 -0.76 4.38
C THR A 191 11.03 -0.75 3.30
N ALA A 192 11.24 -1.49 2.22
CA ALA A 192 10.22 -1.67 1.19
C ALA A 192 9.19 -2.69 1.65
N LEU A 193 7.93 -2.27 1.79
CA LEU A 193 6.85 -3.16 2.24
C LEU A 193 6.38 -4.07 1.09
N PHE A 194 6.42 -3.56 -0.14
CA PHE A 194 5.93 -4.25 -1.33
C PHE A 194 6.96 -4.21 -2.47
N PRO A 195 8.11 -4.90 -2.36
CA PRO A 195 9.03 -5.08 -3.48
C PRO A 195 8.36 -5.85 -4.64
N LEU A 196 9.01 -6.00 -5.79
CA LEU A 196 8.49 -6.83 -6.89
C LEU A 196 8.50 -8.33 -6.53
N PHE A 197 9.39 -8.79 -5.65
CA PHE A 197 9.50 -10.19 -5.28
C PHE A 197 8.97 -10.41 -3.86
N PRO A 198 7.87 -11.16 -3.67
CA PRO A 198 7.07 -11.93 -4.64
C PRO A 198 5.90 -11.18 -5.26
N TRP A 199 5.62 -9.94 -4.85
CA TRP A 199 4.34 -9.29 -5.09
C TRP A 199 3.95 -9.14 -6.58
N PHE A 200 4.92 -9.04 -7.48
CA PHE A 200 4.71 -9.07 -8.93
C PHE A 200 3.93 -10.32 -9.37
N ALA A 201 4.13 -11.46 -8.71
CA ALA A 201 3.47 -12.71 -9.05
C ALA A 201 1.94 -12.56 -9.06
N PHE A 202 1.36 -11.82 -8.11
CA PHE A 202 -0.09 -11.56 -8.09
C PHE A 202 -0.56 -10.75 -9.31
N VAL A 203 0.21 -9.76 -9.75
CA VAL A 203 -0.10 -8.99 -10.96
C VAL A 203 0.01 -9.86 -12.22
N ALA A 204 1.01 -10.75 -12.26
CA ALA A 204 1.21 -11.69 -13.35
C ALA A 204 0.09 -12.74 -13.43
N PHE A 205 -0.29 -13.35 -12.30
CA PHE A 205 -1.44 -14.25 -12.19
C PHE A 205 -2.75 -13.55 -12.56
N GLY A 206 -2.94 -12.31 -12.10
CA GLY A 206 -4.07 -11.49 -12.51
C GLY A 206 -4.10 -11.27 -14.02
N SER A 207 -2.95 -11.04 -14.65
CA SER A 207 -2.86 -10.84 -16.09
C SER A 207 -3.15 -12.13 -16.88
N ALA A 208 -2.66 -13.28 -16.41
CA ALA A 208 -2.99 -14.59 -16.96
C ALA A 208 -4.50 -14.88 -16.84
N LEU A 209 -5.10 -14.57 -15.69
CA LEU A 209 -6.54 -14.70 -15.46
C LEU A 209 -7.35 -13.75 -16.36
N GLY A 210 -6.86 -12.53 -16.59
CA GLY A 210 -7.46 -11.58 -17.53
C GLY A 210 -7.44 -12.09 -18.97
N ALA A 211 -6.34 -12.70 -19.40
CA ALA A 211 -6.24 -13.31 -20.73
C ALA A 211 -7.20 -14.50 -20.87
N LEU A 212 -7.31 -15.33 -19.83
CA LEU A 212 -8.27 -16.43 -19.79
C LEU A 212 -9.71 -15.91 -19.84
N TYR A 213 -10.07 -14.95 -18.99
CA TYR A 213 -11.41 -14.35 -18.96
C TYR A 213 -11.79 -13.77 -20.31
N ALA A 214 -10.88 -13.01 -20.94
CA ALA A 214 -11.12 -12.46 -22.28
C ALA A 214 -11.44 -13.57 -23.30
N SER A 215 -10.64 -14.63 -23.33
CA SER A 215 -10.82 -15.76 -24.26
C SER A 215 -12.10 -16.58 -24.02
N ARG A 216 -12.64 -16.59 -22.80
CA ARG A 216 -13.80 -17.41 -22.43
C ARG A 216 -15.11 -16.64 -22.35
N ARG A 217 -15.06 -15.36 -21.97
CA ARG A 217 -16.23 -14.51 -21.67
C ARG A 217 -16.36 -13.28 -22.54
N THR A 218 -15.28 -12.76 -23.11
CA THR A 218 -15.31 -11.49 -23.88
C THR A 218 -15.31 -11.74 -25.38
N ASP A 219 -14.52 -12.70 -25.84
CA ASP A 219 -14.49 -13.08 -27.26
C ASP A 219 -15.84 -13.67 -27.69
N VAL A 220 -16.29 -13.22 -28.86
CA VAL A 220 -17.48 -13.74 -29.52
C VAL A 220 -17.09 -14.93 -30.38
N HIS A 221 -17.72 -16.07 -30.14
CA HIS A 221 -17.66 -17.24 -30.99
C HIS A 221 -19.10 -17.63 -31.32
N GLU A 222 -19.49 -17.57 -32.59
CA GLU A 222 -20.88 -17.88 -33.01
C GLU A 222 -21.92 -17.05 -32.25
N ASP A 223 -21.70 -15.72 -32.17
CA ASP A 223 -22.55 -14.74 -31.47
C ASP A 223 -22.68 -14.91 -29.95
N GLN A 224 -21.94 -15.84 -29.34
CA GLN A 224 -21.94 -16.10 -27.89
C GLN A 224 -20.53 -16.18 -27.30
N ALA A 225 -20.45 -16.04 -25.98
CA ALA A 225 -19.26 -16.37 -25.21
C ALA A 225 -19.12 -17.89 -25.08
N ARG A 226 -17.87 -18.37 -24.99
CA ARG A 226 -17.60 -19.80 -24.82
C ARG A 226 -18.13 -20.35 -23.49
N TRP A 227 -17.99 -19.57 -22.42
CA TRP A 227 -18.44 -19.92 -21.07
C TRP A 227 -19.54 -18.96 -20.60
N SER A 228 -20.44 -19.47 -19.75
CA SER A 228 -21.33 -18.62 -18.97
C SER A 228 -20.58 -17.99 -17.79
N GLU A 229 -21.19 -16.96 -17.17
CA GLU A 229 -20.61 -16.35 -15.96
C GLU A 229 -20.50 -17.37 -14.83
N SER A 230 -21.53 -18.19 -14.64
CA SER A 230 -21.54 -19.29 -13.65
C SER A 230 -20.39 -20.26 -13.84
N THR A 231 -20.16 -20.76 -15.06
CA THR A 231 -19.04 -21.68 -15.34
C THR A 231 -17.71 -21.03 -14.96
N PHE A 232 -17.49 -19.77 -15.36
CA PHE A 232 -16.26 -19.06 -15.01
C PHE A 232 -16.09 -18.91 -13.50
N ILE A 233 -17.13 -18.50 -12.78
CA ILE A 233 -17.09 -18.31 -11.33
C ILE A 233 -16.85 -19.62 -10.57
N TYR A 234 -17.52 -20.71 -10.95
CA TYR A 234 -17.27 -22.02 -10.32
C TYR A 234 -15.88 -22.55 -10.62
N THR A 235 -15.37 -22.37 -11.86
CA THR A 235 -13.99 -22.71 -12.18
C THR A 235 -13.00 -21.86 -11.38
N LEU A 236 -13.28 -20.57 -11.18
CA LEU A 236 -12.45 -19.68 -10.36
C LEU A 236 -12.39 -20.14 -8.90
N ILE A 237 -13.54 -20.45 -8.29
CA ILE A 237 -13.61 -20.96 -6.91
C ILE A 237 -12.91 -22.32 -6.80
N GLY A 238 -13.19 -23.26 -7.71
CA GLY A 238 -12.59 -24.59 -7.70
C GLY A 238 -11.07 -24.55 -7.88
N THR A 239 -10.59 -23.69 -8.79
CA THR A 239 -9.14 -23.45 -8.97
C THR A 239 -8.54 -22.81 -7.72
N GLY A 240 -9.23 -21.83 -7.13
CA GLY A 240 -8.81 -21.20 -5.88
C GLY A 240 -8.66 -22.19 -4.74
N LEU A 241 -9.63 -23.10 -4.57
CA LEU A 241 -9.60 -24.17 -3.58
C LEU A 241 -8.42 -25.12 -3.82
N ALA A 242 -8.20 -25.56 -5.06
CA ALA A 242 -7.10 -26.46 -5.40
C ALA A 242 -5.72 -25.84 -5.12
N ILE A 243 -5.53 -24.57 -5.51
CA ILE A 243 -4.28 -23.84 -5.28
C ILE A 243 -4.07 -23.58 -3.79
N TRP A 244 -5.12 -23.23 -3.04
CA TRP A 244 -5.04 -23.05 -1.60
C TRP A 244 -4.65 -24.36 -0.88
N LEU A 245 -5.31 -25.48 -1.21
CA LEU A 245 -4.98 -26.80 -0.65
C LEU A 245 -3.53 -27.19 -0.94
N TRP A 246 -3.05 -26.93 -2.16
CA TRP A 246 -1.66 -27.17 -2.53
C TRP A 246 -0.70 -26.28 -1.72
N GLY A 247 -1.01 -25.00 -1.54
CA GLY A 247 -0.21 -24.07 -0.76
C GLY A 247 -0.12 -24.46 0.72
N GLN A 248 -1.22 -24.95 1.31
CA GLN A 248 -1.20 -25.50 2.67
C GLN A 248 -0.34 -26.76 2.76
N TRP A 249 -0.52 -27.68 1.81
CA TRP A 249 0.22 -28.95 1.80
C TRP A 249 1.74 -28.75 1.63
N GLN A 250 2.17 -27.78 0.83
CA GLN A 250 3.58 -27.48 0.58
C GLN A 250 4.22 -26.52 1.59
N LYS A 251 3.46 -26.03 2.57
CA LYS A 251 4.00 -25.11 3.58
C LYS A 251 5.16 -25.77 4.33
N ASP A 252 4.94 -26.99 4.82
CA ASP A 252 5.87 -27.66 5.72
C ASP A 252 7.14 -28.15 5.02
N THR A 253 7.04 -28.53 3.74
CA THR A 253 8.17 -29.04 2.96
C THR A 253 9.23 -27.98 2.70
N TRP A 254 8.83 -26.72 2.57
CA TRP A 254 9.71 -25.65 2.13
C TRP A 254 10.49 -24.95 3.25
N LEU A 255 9.80 -24.50 4.30
CA LEU A 255 10.44 -23.73 5.38
C LEU A 255 10.42 -24.43 6.73
N TRP A 256 9.44 -25.32 6.96
CA TRP A 256 9.22 -25.93 8.27
C TRP A 256 9.81 -27.34 8.40
N SER A 257 10.61 -27.78 7.41
CA SER A 257 11.31 -29.05 7.44
C SER A 257 12.63 -28.92 8.23
N GLY A 258 12.90 -29.90 9.08
CA GLY A 258 14.11 -29.96 9.91
C GLY A 258 13.82 -30.16 11.40
N ALA A 259 14.86 -30.05 12.22
CA ALA A 259 14.76 -30.12 13.67
C ALA A 259 15.00 -28.74 14.29
N TRP A 260 14.17 -28.38 15.27
CA TRP A 260 14.41 -27.22 16.11
C TRP A 260 15.59 -27.50 17.03
N VAL A 261 16.61 -26.64 16.97
CA VAL A 261 17.80 -26.71 17.81
C VAL A 261 17.82 -25.47 18.69
N ALA A 262 17.88 -25.65 20.00
CA ALA A 262 18.07 -24.55 20.94
C ALA A 262 19.52 -24.08 20.86
N ASP A 263 19.73 -22.78 20.67
CA ASP A 263 21.05 -22.18 20.78
C ASP A 263 21.51 -22.11 22.26
N PRO A 264 22.79 -21.82 22.53
CA PRO A 264 23.30 -21.71 23.90
C PRO A 264 22.62 -20.64 24.76
N THR A 265 21.82 -19.74 24.16
CA THR A 265 21.02 -18.72 24.85
C THR A 265 19.58 -19.18 25.11
N GLY A 266 19.23 -20.41 24.73
CA GLY A 266 17.90 -21.00 24.91
C GLY A 266 16.90 -20.61 23.83
N ILE A 267 17.33 -19.95 22.74
CA ILE A 267 16.45 -19.57 21.63
C ILE A 267 16.38 -20.75 20.64
N GLU A 268 15.18 -21.24 20.40
CA GLU A 268 14.94 -22.29 19.42
C GLU A 268 15.04 -21.76 17.99
N ARG A 269 15.85 -22.44 17.18
CA ARG A 269 16.06 -22.11 15.76
C ARG A 269 15.81 -23.33 14.89
N LEU A 270 15.15 -23.14 13.75
CA LEU A 270 15.00 -24.15 12.70
C LEU A 270 15.78 -23.69 11.48
N ASN A 271 16.71 -24.53 11.01
CA ASN A 271 17.62 -24.20 9.91
C ASN A 271 18.40 -22.87 10.12
N GLY A 272 18.70 -22.52 11.38
CA GLY A 272 19.40 -21.28 11.76
C GLY A 272 18.51 -20.05 11.98
N TRP A 273 17.22 -20.15 11.64
CA TRP A 273 16.25 -19.05 11.73
C TRP A 273 15.37 -19.18 12.98
N THR A 274 15.06 -18.06 13.61
CA THR A 274 14.03 -17.98 14.64
C THR A 274 12.64 -18.15 14.05
N ARG A 275 11.65 -18.44 14.90
CA ARG A 275 10.25 -18.62 14.47
C ARG A 275 9.68 -17.38 13.79
N ASP A 276 10.00 -16.19 14.28
CA ASP A 276 9.54 -14.92 13.70
C ASP A 276 10.17 -14.65 12.33
N GLU A 277 11.46 -14.95 12.17
CA GLU A 277 12.16 -14.85 10.88
C GLU A 277 11.58 -15.84 9.85
N LEU A 278 11.24 -17.06 10.27
CA LEU A 278 10.59 -18.05 9.39
C LEU A 278 9.20 -17.60 8.95
N TYR A 279 8.40 -16.99 9.83
CA TYR A 279 7.13 -16.40 9.43
C TYR A 279 7.31 -15.21 8.47
N ALA A 280 8.34 -14.39 8.68
CA ALA A 280 8.67 -13.29 7.76
C ALA A 280 9.11 -13.81 6.37
N LEU A 281 9.92 -14.87 6.34
CA LEU A 281 10.35 -15.57 5.13
C LEU A 281 9.19 -16.30 4.44
N TYR A 282 8.27 -16.89 5.20
CA TYR A 282 7.11 -17.59 4.66
C TYR A 282 6.30 -16.70 3.72
N ASN A 283 6.14 -15.43 4.05
CA ASN A 283 5.41 -14.48 3.20
C ASN A 283 6.02 -14.35 1.79
N GLN A 284 7.30 -14.68 1.62
CA GLN A 284 8.03 -14.56 0.36
C GLN A 284 8.01 -15.85 -0.48
N THR A 285 7.34 -16.90 0.01
CA THR A 285 7.38 -18.22 -0.61
C THR A 285 6.23 -18.50 -1.58
N LEU A 286 6.46 -19.33 -2.61
CA LEU A 286 5.44 -19.83 -3.53
C LEU A 286 4.23 -20.47 -2.82
N PRO A 287 4.35 -21.36 -1.81
CA PRO A 287 3.21 -21.85 -1.04
C PRO A 287 2.37 -20.73 -0.41
N SER A 288 2.99 -19.71 0.20
CA SER A 288 2.29 -18.53 0.72
C SER A 288 1.61 -17.72 -0.39
N VAL A 289 2.29 -17.50 -1.52
CA VAL A 289 1.70 -16.81 -2.68
C VAL A 289 0.49 -17.58 -3.21
N MET A 290 0.58 -18.90 -3.32
CA MET A 290 -0.51 -19.77 -3.76
C MET A 290 -1.66 -19.79 -2.75
N GLU A 291 -1.38 -19.89 -1.46
CA GLU A 291 -2.38 -19.81 -0.41
C GLU A 291 -3.20 -18.51 -0.52
N ARG A 292 -2.51 -17.37 -0.60
CA ARG A 292 -3.15 -16.05 -0.71
C ARG A 292 -3.92 -15.92 -2.03
N LEU A 293 -3.35 -16.36 -3.16
CA LEU A 293 -4.02 -16.33 -4.46
C LEU A 293 -5.29 -17.18 -4.46
N GLY A 294 -5.25 -18.36 -3.84
CA GLY A 294 -6.40 -19.25 -3.69
C GLY A 294 -7.54 -18.57 -2.93
N TRP A 295 -7.22 -17.89 -1.82
CA TRP A 295 -8.19 -17.07 -1.10
C TRP A 295 -8.74 -15.92 -1.93
N VAL A 296 -7.89 -15.19 -2.67
CA VAL A 296 -8.35 -14.09 -3.54
C VAL A 296 -9.34 -14.61 -4.59
N PHE A 297 -9.09 -15.77 -5.20
CA PHE A 297 -9.99 -16.39 -6.17
C PHE A 297 -11.31 -16.83 -5.53
N MET A 298 -11.26 -17.49 -4.37
CA MET A 298 -12.45 -17.93 -3.65
C MET A 298 -13.31 -16.76 -3.19
N ILE A 299 -12.70 -15.70 -2.63
CA ILE A 299 -13.41 -14.49 -2.20
C ILE A 299 -14.04 -13.78 -3.40
N GLY A 300 -13.26 -13.54 -4.46
CA GLY A 300 -13.76 -12.89 -5.68
C GLY A 300 -14.90 -13.67 -6.34
N GLY A 301 -14.72 -14.98 -6.51
CA GLY A 301 -15.75 -15.86 -7.06
C GLY A 301 -17.01 -15.91 -6.19
N THR A 302 -16.84 -16.00 -4.86
CA THR A 302 -17.96 -15.96 -3.93
C THR A 302 -18.72 -14.65 -4.05
N LEU A 303 -18.05 -13.49 -4.05
CA LEU A 303 -18.71 -12.19 -4.24
C LEU A 303 -19.49 -12.12 -5.55
N GLY A 304 -18.96 -12.66 -6.65
CA GLY A 304 -19.66 -12.78 -7.92
C GLY A 304 -20.93 -13.62 -7.82
N PHE A 305 -20.85 -14.77 -7.14
CA PHE A 305 -22.01 -15.64 -6.87
C PHE A 305 -23.05 -14.97 -5.95
N LEU A 306 -22.63 -14.35 -4.85
CA LEU A 306 -23.57 -13.68 -3.95
C LEU A 306 -24.26 -12.50 -4.64
N LYS A 307 -23.55 -11.79 -5.52
CA LYS A 307 -24.13 -10.69 -6.31
C LYS A 307 -25.21 -11.19 -7.28
N SER A 308 -25.01 -12.32 -7.93
CA SER A 308 -26.02 -12.87 -8.84
C SER A 308 -27.27 -13.31 -8.08
N ARG A 309 -27.11 -13.82 -6.85
CA ARG A 309 -28.23 -14.26 -6.01
C ARG A 309 -28.98 -13.12 -5.31
N TRP A 310 -28.27 -12.06 -4.91
CA TRP A 310 -28.80 -10.94 -4.13
C TRP A 310 -28.42 -9.59 -4.72
N SER A 311 -28.66 -9.43 -6.02
CA SER A 311 -28.28 -8.24 -6.77
C SER A 311 -28.85 -6.93 -6.22
N HIS A 312 -30.01 -7.00 -5.55
CA HIS A 312 -30.73 -5.89 -4.94
C HIS A 312 -30.12 -5.35 -3.64
N TRP A 313 -29.17 -6.05 -3.02
CA TRP A 313 -28.56 -5.59 -1.76
C TRP A 313 -27.70 -4.36 -1.99
N LYS A 314 -27.96 -3.31 -1.19
CA LYS A 314 -27.22 -2.03 -1.24
C LYS A 314 -25.71 -2.23 -1.04
N PHE A 315 -25.30 -3.24 -0.25
CA PHE A 315 -23.90 -3.60 -0.02
C PHE A 315 -23.09 -3.69 -1.32
N PHE A 316 -23.58 -4.44 -2.31
CA PHE A 316 -22.85 -4.58 -3.58
C PHE A 316 -22.80 -3.30 -4.41
N SER A 317 -23.84 -2.46 -4.32
CA SER A 317 -23.82 -1.13 -4.94
C SER A 317 -22.76 -0.23 -4.30
N LEU A 318 -22.60 -0.31 -2.98
CA LEU A 318 -21.58 0.47 -2.28
C LEU A 318 -20.17 -0.02 -2.65
N LEU A 319 -19.96 -1.33 -2.73
CA LEU A 319 -18.69 -1.90 -3.19
C LEU A 319 -18.34 -1.48 -4.62
N ASP A 320 -19.31 -1.44 -5.55
CA ASP A 320 -19.05 -0.96 -6.92
C ASP A 320 -18.61 0.52 -6.94
N ILE A 321 -19.22 1.36 -6.09
CA ILE A 321 -18.86 2.78 -5.99
C ILE A 321 -17.43 2.92 -5.45
N VAL A 322 -17.11 2.24 -4.35
CA VAL A 322 -15.77 2.28 -3.73
C VAL A 322 -14.70 1.74 -4.67
N SER A 323 -15.02 0.67 -5.42
CA SER A 323 -14.12 0.06 -6.39
C SER A 323 -13.74 0.99 -7.55
N ARG A 324 -14.69 1.77 -8.05
CA ARG A 324 -14.46 2.73 -9.17
C ARG A 324 -13.58 3.91 -8.74
N GLU A 325 -13.65 4.30 -7.48
CA GLU A 325 -12.91 5.42 -6.90
C GLU A 325 -11.80 4.94 -5.94
N SER A 326 -11.27 3.73 -6.15
CA SER A 326 -10.34 3.09 -5.22
C SER A 326 -9.08 3.92 -4.95
N LEU A 327 -8.56 4.65 -5.94
CA LEU A 327 -7.38 5.51 -5.77
C LEU A 327 -7.69 6.74 -4.89
N LEU A 328 -8.87 7.34 -5.04
CA LEU A 328 -9.30 8.45 -4.19
C LEU A 328 -9.44 7.98 -2.74
N VAL A 329 -10.14 6.85 -2.53
CA VAL A 329 -10.31 6.26 -1.20
C VAL A 329 -8.95 5.87 -0.61
N TYR A 330 -8.05 5.30 -1.42
CA TYR A 330 -6.69 4.99 -1.02
C TYR A 330 -5.92 6.21 -0.48
N ILE A 331 -5.92 7.32 -1.22
CA ILE A 331 -5.18 8.50 -0.78
C ILE A 331 -5.88 9.14 0.42
N LEU A 332 -7.20 9.28 0.37
CA LEU A 332 -7.97 9.99 1.40
C LEU A 332 -7.89 9.32 2.77
N HIS A 333 -8.03 8.00 2.87
CA HIS A 333 -7.97 7.33 4.17
C HIS A 333 -6.58 7.45 4.80
N LEU A 334 -5.50 7.35 4.03
CA LEU A 334 -4.13 7.57 4.54
C LEU A 334 -3.96 9.00 5.05
N GLN A 335 -4.47 9.99 4.32
CA GLN A 335 -4.40 11.38 4.76
C GLN A 335 -5.23 11.63 6.02
N ILE A 336 -6.40 11.00 6.16
CA ILE A 336 -7.21 11.09 7.38
C ILE A 336 -6.46 10.48 8.56
N ILE A 337 -5.97 9.24 8.42
CA ILE A 337 -5.32 8.48 9.50
C ILE A 337 -3.97 9.11 9.87
N PHE A 338 -3.03 9.13 8.92
CA PHE A 338 -1.65 9.53 9.18
C PHE A 338 -1.41 11.03 9.07
N GLY A 339 -2.20 11.74 8.26
CA GLY A 339 -2.02 13.17 8.01
C GLY A 339 -2.78 14.06 9.00
N ILE A 340 -4.05 13.75 9.30
CA ILE A 340 -4.94 14.61 10.09
C ILE A 340 -5.04 14.11 11.54
N LEU A 341 -5.47 12.86 11.76
CA LEU A 341 -5.77 12.36 13.09
C LEU A 341 -4.51 12.12 13.93
N LEU A 342 -3.42 11.64 13.31
CA LEU A 342 -2.11 11.52 13.95
C LEU A 342 -1.30 12.82 13.98
N TYR A 343 -1.81 13.92 13.40
CA TYR A 343 -1.08 15.19 13.41
C TYR A 343 -0.79 15.61 14.86
N PRO A 344 0.44 16.05 15.22
CA PRO A 344 0.83 16.29 16.61
C PRO A 344 -0.11 17.23 17.38
N PHE A 345 -0.74 18.18 16.71
CA PHE A 345 -1.73 19.05 17.36
C PHE A 345 -3.00 18.28 17.73
N VAL A 346 -3.53 17.45 16.82
CA VAL A 346 -4.75 16.67 17.05
C VAL A 346 -4.50 15.60 18.10
N SER A 347 -3.44 14.81 17.94
CA SER A 347 -3.11 13.73 18.88
C SER A 347 -2.84 14.23 20.31
N ASN A 348 -2.22 15.41 20.47
CA ASN A 348 -2.04 16.02 21.78
C ASN A 348 -3.35 16.54 22.41
N MET A 349 -4.33 16.96 21.60
CA MET A 349 -5.63 17.44 22.09
C MET A 349 -6.58 16.31 22.44
N THR A 350 -6.61 15.25 21.62
CA THR A 350 -7.59 14.16 21.75
C THR A 350 -7.05 12.95 22.51
N GLY A 351 -5.72 12.83 22.63
CA GLY A 351 -5.08 11.61 23.12
C GLY A 351 -5.04 10.48 22.08
N TRP A 352 -5.46 10.72 20.83
CA TRP A 352 -5.48 9.73 19.75
C TRP A 352 -4.08 9.50 19.17
N GLY A 353 -3.19 8.98 19.99
CA GLY A 353 -1.87 8.51 19.57
C GLY A 353 -1.90 7.10 19.00
N TRP A 354 -0.72 6.61 18.66
CA TRP A 354 -0.50 5.20 18.34
C TRP A 354 -0.90 4.31 19.53
N TYR A 355 -1.57 3.20 19.25
CA TYR A 355 -1.96 2.19 20.24
C TYR A 355 -2.77 2.76 21.42
N SER A 356 -3.66 3.71 21.14
CA SER A 356 -4.41 4.46 22.17
C SER A 356 -5.83 3.98 22.42
N GLN A 357 -6.33 3.04 21.62
CA GLN A 357 -7.73 2.61 21.64
C GLN A 357 -7.85 1.12 21.93
N ASP A 358 -8.90 0.77 22.67
CA ASP A 358 -9.35 -0.61 22.84
C ASP A 358 -10.04 -1.13 21.56
N VAL A 359 -10.61 -2.34 21.63
CA VAL A 359 -11.32 -2.95 20.50
C VAL A 359 -12.49 -2.08 20.04
N LEU A 360 -13.32 -1.57 20.97
CA LEU A 360 -14.51 -0.81 20.63
C LEU A 360 -14.16 0.53 19.99
N GLY A 361 -13.20 1.26 20.57
CA GLY A 361 -12.70 2.53 20.04
C GLY A 361 -12.14 2.35 18.62
N THR A 362 -11.34 1.31 18.41
CA THR A 362 -10.77 0.99 17.10
C THR A 362 -11.87 0.69 16.07
N LEU A 363 -12.87 -0.13 16.42
CA LEU A 363 -14.01 -0.43 15.54
C LEU A 363 -14.81 0.83 15.17
N ILE A 364 -15.03 1.73 16.13
CA ILE A 364 -15.70 3.02 15.85
C ILE A 364 -14.89 3.83 14.84
N PHE A 365 -13.57 3.92 15.01
CA PHE A 365 -12.70 4.65 14.09
C PHE A 365 -12.74 4.04 12.69
N ILE A 366 -12.67 2.71 12.57
CA ILE A 366 -12.81 1.98 11.30
C ILE A 366 -14.11 2.37 10.60
N VAL A 367 -15.24 2.27 11.30
CA VAL A 367 -16.57 2.57 10.73
C VAL A 367 -16.67 4.03 10.29
N VAL A 368 -16.19 4.96 11.12
CA VAL A 368 -16.22 6.40 10.81
C VAL A 368 -15.36 6.71 9.58
N ILE A 369 -14.14 6.17 9.51
CA ILE A 369 -13.24 6.43 8.38
C ILE A 369 -13.79 5.81 7.09
N ILE A 370 -14.36 4.60 7.15
CA ILE A 370 -15.07 3.98 6.02
C ILE A 370 -16.23 4.87 5.56
N ALA A 371 -17.04 5.37 6.49
CA ALA A 371 -18.20 6.22 6.18
C ALA A 371 -17.77 7.53 5.50
N ILE A 372 -16.74 8.21 6.02
CA ILE A 372 -16.20 9.44 5.42
C ILE A 372 -15.69 9.17 4.00
N ASN A 373 -14.92 8.10 3.81
CA ASN A 373 -14.39 7.73 2.50
C ASN A 373 -15.50 7.36 1.51
N LEU A 374 -16.54 6.65 1.96
CA LEU A 374 -17.68 6.30 1.14
C LEU A 374 -18.46 7.55 0.69
N VAL A 375 -18.71 8.49 1.60
CA VAL A 375 -19.34 9.77 1.27
C VAL A 375 -18.50 10.51 0.24
N ALA A 376 -17.18 10.61 0.46
CA ALA A 376 -16.27 11.25 -0.50
C ALA A 376 -16.32 10.59 -1.88
N ALA A 377 -16.28 9.26 -1.95
CA ALA A 377 -16.37 8.51 -3.21
C ALA A 377 -17.70 8.77 -3.94
N VAL A 378 -18.84 8.73 -3.23
CA VAL A 378 -20.16 9.01 -3.80
C VAL A 378 -20.25 10.45 -4.33
N GLN A 379 -19.79 11.43 -3.56
CA GLN A 379 -19.84 12.83 -3.98
C GLN A 379 -18.91 13.10 -5.16
N TRP A 380 -17.71 12.54 -5.14
CA TRP A 380 -16.77 12.66 -6.24
C TRP A 380 -17.32 12.06 -7.54
N GLN A 381 -17.97 10.90 -7.45
CA GLN A 381 -18.62 10.28 -8.61
C GLN A 381 -19.72 11.18 -9.22
N LYS A 382 -20.48 11.92 -8.39
CA LYS A 382 -21.48 12.90 -8.86
C LYS A 382 -20.79 14.09 -9.56
N ILE A 383 -19.72 14.62 -8.96
CA ILE A 383 -18.94 15.74 -9.51
C ILE A 383 -18.31 15.37 -10.86
N ARG A 384 -17.82 14.14 -11.03
CA ARG A 384 -17.23 13.66 -12.29
C ARG A 384 -18.22 13.66 -13.47
N LYS A 385 -19.53 13.63 -13.21
CA LYS A 385 -20.55 13.77 -14.26
C LYS A 385 -20.70 15.22 -14.75
N GLN A 386 -20.06 16.18 -14.09
CA GLN A 386 -20.08 17.61 -14.40
C GLN A 386 -18.65 18.11 -14.67
N PRO A 387 -18.12 17.95 -15.91
CA PRO A 387 -16.70 18.21 -16.21
C PRO A 387 -16.21 19.62 -15.84
N LEU A 388 -17.04 20.63 -16.04
CA LEU A 388 -16.70 22.03 -15.71
C LEU A 388 -16.51 22.24 -14.21
N VAL A 389 -17.39 21.66 -13.39
CA VAL A 389 -17.31 21.74 -11.92
C VAL A 389 -16.11 20.95 -11.43
N MET A 390 -15.91 19.74 -11.95
CA MET A 390 -14.75 18.90 -11.63
C MET A 390 -13.43 19.63 -11.91
N HIS A 391 -13.28 20.20 -13.11
CA HIS A 391 -12.05 20.91 -13.49
C HIS A 391 -11.82 22.14 -12.61
N ARG A 392 -12.87 22.90 -12.29
CA ARG A 392 -12.79 24.05 -11.38
C ARG A 392 -12.32 23.62 -9.99
N LEU A 393 -12.90 22.56 -9.43
CA LEU A 393 -12.51 22.04 -8.12
C LEU A 393 -11.08 21.50 -8.10
N GLN A 394 -10.66 20.81 -9.17
CA GLN A 394 -9.28 20.35 -9.32
C GLN A 394 -8.30 21.51 -9.38
N LEU A 395 -8.60 22.54 -10.17
CA LEU A 395 -7.77 23.75 -10.23
C LEU A 395 -7.72 24.46 -8.89
N GLN A 396 -8.86 24.64 -8.20
CA GLN A 396 -8.89 25.25 -6.88
C GLN A 396 -8.08 24.46 -5.85
N GLY A 397 -8.24 23.14 -5.82
CA GLY A 397 -7.46 22.26 -4.96
C GLY A 397 -5.97 22.33 -5.26
N LEU A 398 -5.59 22.33 -6.54
CA LEU A 398 -4.21 22.50 -6.97
C LEU A 398 -3.65 23.88 -6.60
N SER A 399 -4.44 24.95 -6.76
CA SER A 399 -4.03 26.30 -6.36
C SER A 399 -3.83 26.41 -4.86
N ILE A 400 -4.74 25.87 -4.04
CA ILE A 400 -4.60 25.84 -2.58
C ILE A 400 -3.34 25.05 -2.19
N LEU A 401 -3.14 23.88 -2.80
CA LEU A 401 -1.96 23.06 -2.56
C LEU A 401 -0.68 23.76 -3.00
N LEU A 402 -0.69 24.50 -4.12
CA LEU A 402 0.45 25.28 -4.59
C LEU A 402 0.78 26.43 -3.64
N VAL A 403 -0.23 27.17 -3.17
CA VAL A 403 -0.04 28.23 -2.18
C VAL A 403 0.52 27.66 -0.88
N TRP A 404 -0.04 26.55 -0.40
CA TRP A 404 0.49 25.85 0.77
C TRP A 404 1.91 25.32 0.52
N PHE A 405 2.21 24.83 -0.68
CA PHE A 405 3.54 24.39 -1.02
C PHE A 405 4.54 25.54 -0.92
N LEU A 406 4.22 26.71 -1.45
CA LEU A 406 5.12 27.86 -1.44
C LEU A 406 5.27 28.51 -0.05
N VAL A 407 4.19 28.62 0.72
CA VAL A 407 4.14 29.41 1.96
C VAL A 407 4.18 28.53 3.22
N GLY A 408 3.80 27.26 3.11
CA GLY A 408 3.72 26.31 4.22
C GLY A 408 5.04 26.12 4.96
N HIS A 409 4.97 25.92 6.27
CA HIS A 409 6.07 25.57 7.16
C HIS A 409 7.26 26.55 7.22
N TRP A 410 7.23 27.67 6.50
CA TRP A 410 8.25 28.72 6.64
C TRP A 410 8.24 29.35 8.04
N TRP A 411 7.07 29.41 8.70
CA TRP A 411 6.99 29.83 10.11
C TRP A 411 7.75 28.88 11.03
N THR A 412 7.73 27.56 10.76
CA THR A 412 8.46 26.55 11.54
C THR A 412 9.96 26.75 11.38
N TYR A 413 10.41 27.03 10.15
CA TYR A 413 11.80 27.40 9.88
C TYR A 413 12.22 28.66 10.66
N ILE A 414 11.44 29.74 10.56
CA ILE A 414 11.70 31.00 11.28
C ILE A 414 11.70 30.77 12.80
N TYR A 415 10.81 29.91 13.30
CA TYR A 415 10.73 29.54 14.71
C TYR A 415 12.02 28.86 15.17
N TYR A 416 12.49 27.83 14.46
CA TYR A 416 13.73 27.12 14.82
C TYR A 416 14.99 27.94 14.56
N LEU A 417 14.97 28.93 13.65
CA LEU A 417 16.06 29.90 13.53
C LEU A 417 16.22 30.75 14.81
N LYS A 418 15.11 31.13 15.47
CA LYS A 418 15.14 31.94 16.69
C LYS A 418 15.29 31.11 17.97
N SER A 419 14.90 29.85 17.90
CA SER A 419 14.84 28.90 19.02
C SER A 419 15.37 27.51 18.59
N PRO A 420 16.65 27.41 18.18
CA PRO A 420 17.24 26.15 17.71
C PRO A 420 17.20 25.04 18.76
N GLU A 421 17.17 25.40 20.04
CA GLU A 421 17.13 24.47 21.17
C GLU A 421 15.83 23.66 21.21
N LEU A 422 14.76 24.18 20.63
CA LEU A 422 13.44 23.53 20.60
C LEU A 422 13.22 22.66 19.37
N ALA A 423 14.22 22.57 18.47
CA ALA A 423 14.16 21.73 17.29
C ALA A 423 13.92 20.26 17.65
N THR A 424 13.11 19.60 16.85
CA THR A 424 12.76 18.18 17.03
C THR A 424 13.64 17.24 16.22
N GLU A 425 14.26 17.77 15.16
CA GLU A 425 15.00 17.01 14.16
C GLU A 425 16.34 17.70 13.86
N PRO A 426 17.36 16.96 13.40
CA PRO A 426 18.68 17.49 13.06
C PRO A 426 18.66 18.27 11.73
N TYR A 427 18.08 19.47 11.71
CA TYR A 427 18.04 20.26 10.48
C TYR A 427 19.42 20.87 10.15
N PRO A 428 19.83 20.91 8.86
CA PRO A 428 21.17 21.36 8.47
C PRO A 428 21.53 22.78 8.92
N PHE A 429 20.55 23.68 9.04
CA PHE A 429 20.77 25.08 9.41
C PHE A 429 20.93 25.31 10.91
N LEU A 430 20.67 24.31 11.77
CA LEU A 430 20.56 24.52 13.20
C LEU A 430 21.88 24.99 13.82
N ASN A 431 23.03 24.45 13.41
CA ASN A 431 24.33 24.91 13.93
C ASN A 431 24.59 26.38 13.60
N ALA A 432 24.23 26.84 12.40
CA ALA A 432 24.32 28.25 12.05
C ALA A 432 23.37 29.12 12.91
N ALA A 433 22.17 28.62 13.22
CA ALA A 433 21.23 29.29 14.12
C ALA A 433 21.75 29.36 15.57
N ARG A 434 22.37 28.29 16.06
CA ARG A 434 23.02 28.23 17.39
C ARG A 434 24.12 29.28 17.51
N ILE A 435 25.02 29.33 16.55
CA ILE A 435 26.13 30.30 16.51
C ILE A 435 25.58 31.73 16.52
N ARG A 436 24.56 32.04 15.71
CA ARG A 436 23.90 33.36 15.70
C ARG A 436 23.27 33.74 17.04
N LYS A 437 22.85 32.75 17.83
CA LYS A 437 22.27 32.94 19.17
C LYS A 437 23.33 32.99 20.27
N GLY A 438 24.60 32.78 19.96
CA GLY A 438 25.69 32.70 20.94
C GLY A 438 25.75 31.35 21.67
N LEU A 439 25.22 30.28 21.08
CA LEU A 439 25.29 28.92 21.62
C LEU A 439 26.38 28.12 20.90
N PRO A 440 27.08 27.20 21.60
CA PRO A 440 28.07 26.34 20.97
C PRO A 440 27.38 25.39 19.96
N PRO A 441 27.99 25.12 18.80
CA PRO A 441 27.48 24.13 17.86
C PRO A 441 27.51 22.72 18.49
N THR A 442 26.62 21.86 18.01
CA THR A 442 26.55 20.43 18.41
C THR A 442 26.73 19.54 17.18
N SER A 443 26.91 18.23 17.36
CA SER A 443 27.12 17.29 16.25
C SER A 443 25.97 17.30 15.22
N ASP A 444 24.75 17.62 15.66
CA ASP A 444 23.53 17.57 14.87
C ASP A 444 22.70 18.87 14.92
N GLY A 445 23.19 19.90 15.62
CA GLY A 445 22.55 21.19 15.81
C GLY A 445 21.39 21.22 16.82
N MET A 446 21.06 20.11 17.49
CA MET A 446 20.03 20.08 18.52
C MET A 446 20.56 20.52 19.89
N ALA A 447 19.66 20.64 20.88
CA ALA A 447 19.98 21.06 22.25
C ALA A 447 21.01 20.12 22.89
N LEU A 448 22.01 20.70 23.57
CA LEU A 448 23.10 19.97 24.21
C LEU A 448 22.70 19.40 25.56
N ASN A 449 21.88 20.14 26.32
CA ASN A 449 21.45 19.74 27.65
C ASN A 449 20.01 20.16 27.95
N GLU A 450 19.49 19.56 29.02
CA GLU A 450 18.12 19.78 29.47
C GLU A 450 17.86 21.22 29.93
N GLU A 451 18.86 21.87 30.54
CA GLU A 451 18.76 23.25 31.01
C GLU A 451 18.54 24.24 29.87
N GLU A 452 19.30 24.09 28.79
CA GLU A 452 19.20 24.87 27.56
C GLU A 452 17.77 24.78 26.99
N PHE A 453 17.24 23.56 26.88
CA PHE A 453 15.89 23.30 26.39
C PHE A 453 14.80 23.91 27.29
N ARG A 454 14.88 23.66 28.61
CA ARG A 454 13.90 24.18 29.60
C ARG A 454 13.92 25.70 29.69
N ARG A 455 15.10 26.33 29.61
CA ARG A 455 15.25 27.79 29.60
C ARG A 455 14.55 28.41 28.39
N GLU A 456 14.77 27.84 27.21
CA GLU A 456 14.16 28.35 25.99
C GLU A 456 12.64 28.12 25.97
N MET A 457 12.17 26.99 26.49
CA MET A 457 10.73 26.76 26.70
C MET A 457 10.10 27.81 27.59
N LYS A 458 10.72 28.10 28.74
CA LYS A 458 10.23 29.12 29.69
C LYS A 458 10.17 30.50 29.03
N ARG A 459 11.22 30.88 28.29
CA ARG A 459 11.26 32.14 27.53
C ARG A 459 10.13 32.28 26.52
N ARG A 460 9.74 31.17 25.89
CA ARG A 460 8.66 31.13 24.88
C ARG A 460 7.27 30.91 25.48
N GLY A 461 7.16 30.74 26.80
CA GLY A 461 5.90 30.38 27.46
C GLY A 461 5.33 29.05 26.98
N LYS A 462 6.19 28.13 26.51
CA LYS A 462 5.77 26.85 25.96
C LYS A 462 5.65 25.81 27.06
N THR A 463 4.49 25.19 27.16
CA THR A 463 4.24 24.01 27.99
C THR A 463 4.05 22.81 27.08
N TYR A 464 4.75 21.71 27.39
CA TYR A 464 4.48 20.40 26.78
C TYR A 464 3.70 19.55 27.79
N SER A 465 2.94 18.57 27.29
CA SER A 465 2.41 17.52 28.16
C SER A 465 3.58 16.77 28.83
N GLU A 466 3.35 16.25 30.03
CA GLU A 466 4.39 15.60 30.84
C GLU A 466 5.06 14.44 30.07
N ALA A 467 4.25 13.64 29.35
CA ALA A 467 4.74 12.57 28.48
C ALA A 467 5.63 13.08 27.32
N THR A 468 5.24 14.18 26.66
CA THR A 468 6.02 14.78 25.57
C THR A 468 7.32 15.38 26.07
N LEU A 469 7.26 16.04 27.23
CA LEU A 469 8.43 16.61 27.88
C LEU A 469 9.41 15.50 28.24
N LYS A 470 8.95 14.44 28.90
CA LYS A 470 9.76 13.27 29.26
C LYS A 470 10.47 12.68 28.03
N LYS A 471 9.73 12.43 26.94
CA LYS A 471 10.31 11.90 25.69
C LYS A 471 11.38 12.81 25.11
N LYS A 472 11.17 14.14 25.10
CA LYS A 472 12.16 15.09 24.60
C LYS A 472 13.41 15.16 25.47
N LEU A 473 13.24 15.08 26.79
CA LEU A 473 14.34 15.07 27.74
C LEU A 473 15.15 13.77 27.66
N GLU A 474 14.51 12.62 27.51
CA GLU A 474 15.18 11.34 27.28
C GLU A 474 16.04 11.37 26.01
N ILE A 475 15.55 11.99 24.93
CA ILE A 475 16.33 12.17 23.70
C ILE A 475 17.58 13.03 23.94
N ILE A 476 17.46 14.10 24.73
CA ILE A 476 18.58 14.97 25.08
C ILE A 476 19.57 14.23 25.98
N GLN A 477 19.09 13.48 26.98
CA GLN A 477 19.91 12.72 27.91
C GLN A 477 20.70 11.61 27.22
N ARG A 478 20.09 10.88 26.26
CA ARG A 478 20.79 9.87 25.44
C ARG A 478 21.91 10.43 24.55
N ARG A 479 21.99 11.75 24.40
CA ARG A 479 23.01 12.44 23.60
C ARG A 479 24.13 13.03 24.43
N GLN A 480 24.00 13.02 25.76
CA GLN A 480 25.12 13.38 26.62
C GLN A 480 26.15 12.24 26.54
N PRO A 481 27.44 12.59 26.36
CA PRO A 481 28.51 11.61 26.24
C PRO A 481 28.68 10.72 27.48
#